data_AF-A0AAE6YEM7-F1
#
_entry.id   AF-A0AAE6YEM7-F1
#
_cell.length_a   1.000
_cell.length_b   1.000
_cell.length_c   1.000
_cell.angle_alpha   90.00
_cell.angle_beta   90.00
_cell.angle_gamma   90.00
#
_symmetry.space_group_name_H-M   'P 1'
#
loop_
_entity.id
_entity.type
_entity.pdbx_description
1 polymer ?
#
loop_
_entity_poly.entity_id
_entity_poly.type
_entity_poly.pdbx_seq_one_letter_code
_entity_poly.pdbx_strand_id
1 'polypeptide(L)'
;MRVRGRCPCCDTDRLLPGRDTDGAPICRDCAGIVRDFFYDRCGSEGLLLGGRLCEHCTLADALARLLDDGTGRVAPELLPLVKILLEMDRPKSRLIWLRNPNVVRLLQGLATGNIALSHDRLHQEAPWRTVAHLRDLLMDSGVLPRVDRQLLLYQRWLTERLGTIEAPEHRQLLRHFATWHRTRRLRTKAEKGPLGRSQTNHTKQEVTQAGAFLAWLAGRGRAIGQCQQADIDAWHTESLATRRPSQSFLR
;
A
#
# COMPACT_ATOMS: atom_id res chain seq x y z
N MET A 1 -30.68 -7.34 -8.92
CA MET A 1 -30.27 -8.66 -8.36
C MET A 1 -29.57 -9.43 -9.47
N ARG A 2 -28.36 -9.96 -9.22
CA ARG A 2 -27.45 -10.57 -10.21
C ARG A 2 -27.67 -12.09 -10.29
N VAL A 3 -28.80 -12.55 -10.84
CA VAL A 3 -29.07 -14.00 -10.89
C VAL A 3 -28.42 -14.59 -12.14
N ARG A 4 -27.41 -15.43 -11.92
CA ARG A 4 -26.75 -16.25 -12.93
C ARG A 4 -26.79 -17.70 -12.45
N GLY A 5 -26.97 -18.63 -13.36
CA GLY A 5 -26.96 -20.05 -13.08
C GLY A 5 -27.58 -20.82 -14.23
N ARG A 6 -27.78 -22.12 -14.04
CA ARG A 6 -28.48 -22.95 -15.03
C ARG A 6 -29.94 -22.57 -15.12
N CYS A 7 -30.39 -22.30 -16.34
CA CYS A 7 -31.79 -22.03 -16.61
C CYS A 7 -32.63 -23.31 -16.40
N PRO A 8 -33.69 -23.28 -15.57
CA PRO A 8 -34.57 -24.44 -15.38
C PRO A 8 -35.22 -24.97 -16.68
N CYS A 9 -35.41 -24.12 -17.68
CA CYS A 9 -36.09 -24.50 -18.93
C CYS A 9 -35.15 -25.08 -20.00
N CYS A 10 -33.88 -24.68 -20.03
CA CYS A 10 -32.95 -25.04 -21.12
C CYS A 10 -31.56 -25.51 -20.63
N ASP A 11 -31.38 -25.67 -19.33
CA ASP A 11 -30.17 -26.12 -18.61
C ASP A 11 -28.87 -25.36 -18.93
N THR A 12 -28.94 -24.25 -19.67
CA THR A 12 -27.75 -23.44 -20.00
C THR A 12 -27.35 -22.56 -18.82
N ASP A 13 -26.06 -22.61 -18.41
CA ASP A 13 -25.52 -21.73 -17.36
C ASP A 13 -25.24 -20.32 -17.89
N ARG A 14 -26.11 -19.37 -17.53
CA ARG A 14 -26.09 -18.02 -18.09
C ARG A 14 -26.86 -17.01 -17.24
N LEU A 15 -27.01 -15.78 -17.73
CA LEU A 15 -27.79 -14.74 -17.03
C LEU A 15 -29.27 -15.12 -17.03
N LEU A 16 -29.93 -14.98 -15.87
CA LEU A 16 -31.36 -15.29 -15.69
C LEU A 16 -32.18 -14.01 -15.42
N PRO A 17 -32.35 -13.13 -16.42
CA PRO A 17 -33.04 -11.85 -16.25
C PRO A 17 -34.56 -11.99 -16.22
N GLY A 18 -35.11 -13.08 -16.75
CA GLY A 18 -36.55 -13.34 -16.82
C GLY A 18 -37.10 -14.07 -15.60
N ARG A 19 -38.41 -14.22 -15.57
CA ARG A 19 -39.16 -15.00 -14.58
C ARG A 19 -40.15 -15.90 -15.32
N ASP A 20 -40.29 -17.16 -14.89
CA ASP A 20 -41.36 -18.03 -15.38
C ASP A 20 -42.69 -17.73 -14.67
N THR A 21 -43.71 -18.55 -14.93
CA THR A 21 -45.05 -18.42 -14.35
C THR A 21 -45.07 -18.61 -12.82
N ASP A 22 -44.11 -19.36 -12.28
CA ASP A 22 -43.96 -19.63 -10.85
C ASP A 22 -43.02 -18.63 -10.16
N GLY A 23 -42.49 -17.67 -10.92
CA GLY A 23 -41.56 -16.65 -10.43
C GLY A 23 -40.11 -17.13 -10.28
N ALA A 24 -39.74 -18.29 -10.82
CA ALA A 24 -38.37 -18.76 -10.83
C ALA A 24 -37.53 -18.03 -11.90
N PRO A 25 -36.24 -17.77 -11.65
CA PRO A 25 -35.38 -17.06 -12.59
C PRO A 25 -35.06 -17.92 -13.83
N ILE A 26 -35.34 -17.39 -15.02
CA ILE A 26 -35.08 -18.05 -16.32
C ILE A 26 -34.26 -17.16 -17.26
N CYS A 27 -33.63 -17.77 -18.27
CA CYS A 27 -32.77 -17.05 -19.22
C CYS A 27 -33.58 -16.16 -20.17
N ARG A 28 -32.88 -15.26 -20.88
CA ARG A 28 -33.51 -14.32 -21.82
C ARG A 28 -34.30 -15.03 -22.93
N ASP A 29 -33.81 -16.16 -23.44
CA ASP A 29 -34.41 -16.85 -24.58
C ASP A 29 -35.70 -17.55 -24.16
N CYS A 30 -35.68 -18.24 -23.02
CA CYS A 30 -36.87 -18.89 -22.45
C CYS A 30 -37.93 -17.88 -21.98
N ALA A 31 -37.52 -16.67 -21.59
CA ALA A 31 -38.43 -15.59 -21.22
C ALA A 31 -38.94 -14.76 -22.41
N GLY A 32 -38.51 -15.04 -23.65
CA GLY A 32 -38.86 -14.24 -24.82
C GLY A 32 -38.27 -12.81 -24.83
N ILE A 33 -37.19 -12.58 -24.06
CA ILE A 33 -36.56 -11.27 -23.93
C ILE A 33 -35.60 -11.02 -25.11
N VAL A 34 -36.01 -10.15 -26.03
CA VAL A 34 -35.23 -9.75 -27.22
C VAL A 34 -34.05 -8.84 -26.91
N ARG A 35 -33.99 -8.25 -25.72
CA ARG A 35 -32.89 -7.36 -25.31
C ARG A 35 -31.57 -8.10 -25.28
N ASP A 36 -30.55 -7.54 -25.93
CA ASP A 36 -29.20 -8.06 -25.90
C ASP A 36 -28.51 -7.82 -24.54
N PHE A 37 -27.86 -8.85 -24.03
CA PHE A 37 -27.10 -8.84 -22.77
C PHE A 37 -25.64 -9.24 -22.98
N PHE A 38 -25.20 -9.46 -24.23
CA PHE A 38 -23.81 -9.75 -24.55
C PHE A 38 -22.97 -8.48 -24.56
N TYR A 39 -21.77 -8.57 -23.97
CA TYR A 39 -20.80 -7.48 -24.01
C TYR A 39 -20.05 -7.46 -25.34
N ASP A 40 -19.90 -6.28 -25.95
CA ASP A 40 -19.44 -6.13 -27.34
C ASP A 40 -18.03 -6.71 -27.58
N ARG A 41 -17.13 -6.68 -26.58
CA ARG A 41 -15.73 -7.15 -26.74
C ARG A 41 -15.53 -8.62 -26.38
N CYS A 42 -16.00 -9.04 -25.20
CA CYS A 42 -15.74 -10.39 -24.71
C CYS A 42 -16.86 -11.38 -25.05
N GLY A 43 -17.98 -10.93 -25.61
CA GLY A 43 -19.11 -11.78 -26.00
C GLY A 43 -19.78 -12.51 -24.83
N SER A 44 -19.46 -12.15 -23.59
CA SER A 44 -20.03 -12.77 -22.40
C SER A 44 -21.36 -12.11 -22.03
N GLU A 45 -22.30 -12.86 -21.45
CA GLU A 45 -23.57 -12.30 -20.98
C GLU A 45 -23.44 -11.62 -19.61
N GLY A 46 -24.08 -10.46 -19.48
CA GLY A 46 -24.22 -9.77 -18.21
C GLY A 46 -25.15 -8.56 -18.27
N LEU A 47 -25.28 -7.86 -17.16
CA LEU A 47 -26.02 -6.60 -17.16
C LEU A 47 -25.20 -5.56 -17.91
N LEU A 48 -25.77 -5.01 -18.99
CA LEU A 48 -25.16 -3.90 -19.73
C LEU A 48 -25.22 -2.63 -18.88
N LEU A 49 -24.05 -2.15 -18.45
CA LEU A 49 -23.87 -0.78 -17.98
C LEU A 49 -23.59 0.13 -19.20
N GLY A 50 -23.62 1.45 -19.03
CA GLY A 50 -23.34 2.39 -20.13
C GLY A 50 -22.06 2.01 -20.91
N GLY A 51 -22.15 1.91 -22.23
CA GLY A 51 -21.03 1.53 -23.11
C GLY A 51 -20.89 0.04 -23.46
N ARG A 52 -21.83 -0.85 -23.06
CA ARG A 52 -21.92 -2.28 -23.47
C ARG A 52 -20.65 -3.14 -23.23
N LEU A 53 -19.75 -2.71 -22.34
CA LEU A 53 -18.58 -3.47 -21.92
C LEU A 53 -18.79 -4.10 -20.53
N CYS A 54 -18.15 -5.25 -20.30
CA CYS A 54 -18.16 -5.90 -19.00
C CYS A 54 -17.20 -5.21 -18.02
N GLU A 55 -17.38 -5.44 -16.71
CA GLU A 55 -16.51 -4.85 -15.69
C GLU A 55 -15.01 -5.16 -15.93
N HIS A 56 -14.66 -6.33 -16.49
CA HIS A 56 -13.28 -6.68 -16.85
C HIS A 56 -12.77 -5.92 -18.09
N CYS A 57 -13.57 -5.81 -19.15
CA CYS A 57 -13.20 -5.06 -20.34
C CYS A 57 -13.06 -3.56 -20.03
N THR A 58 -13.98 -3.00 -19.25
CA THR A 58 -13.88 -1.61 -18.78
C THR A 58 -12.64 -1.40 -17.92
N LEU A 59 -12.28 -2.36 -17.08
CA LEU A 59 -11.05 -2.30 -16.28
C LEU A 59 -9.80 -2.34 -17.17
N ALA A 60 -9.76 -3.22 -18.17
CA ALA A 60 -8.65 -3.27 -19.13
C ALA A 60 -8.48 -1.94 -19.87
N ASP A 61 -9.56 -1.34 -20.38
CA ASP A 61 -9.51 -0.03 -21.05
C ASP A 61 -9.11 1.11 -20.10
N ALA A 62 -9.52 1.04 -18.84
CA ALA A 62 -9.11 2.01 -17.83
C ALA A 62 -7.61 1.91 -17.53
N LEU A 63 -7.09 0.68 -17.35
CA LEU A 63 -5.68 0.45 -17.09
C LEU A 63 -4.81 0.84 -18.29
N ALA A 64 -5.22 0.48 -19.51
CA ALA A 64 -4.48 0.83 -20.73
C ALA A 64 -4.31 2.35 -20.88
N ARG A 65 -5.36 3.13 -20.61
CA ARG A 65 -5.30 4.59 -20.67
C ARG A 65 -4.51 5.22 -19.51
N LEU A 66 -4.62 4.67 -18.31
CA LEU A 66 -3.95 5.22 -17.12
C LEU A 66 -2.45 4.92 -17.09
N LEU A 67 -2.06 3.80 -17.68
CA LEU A 67 -0.68 3.33 -17.72
C LEU A 67 -0.01 3.57 -19.08
N ASP A 68 -0.60 4.45 -19.89
CA ASP A 68 -0.03 4.92 -21.13
C ASP A 68 1.28 5.67 -20.88
N ASP A 69 2.33 5.31 -21.61
CA ASP A 69 3.67 5.92 -21.51
C ASP A 69 3.81 7.23 -22.30
N GLY A 70 2.72 7.74 -22.88
CA GLY A 70 2.70 8.89 -23.78
C GLY A 70 2.78 8.51 -25.26
N THR A 71 2.97 7.23 -25.59
CA THR A 71 3.05 6.74 -26.99
C THR A 71 1.78 6.03 -27.46
N GLY A 72 0.72 5.98 -26.65
CA GLY A 72 -0.47 5.18 -26.96
C GLY A 72 -0.33 3.71 -26.53
N ARG A 73 0.70 3.38 -25.75
CA ARG A 73 0.99 2.02 -25.27
C ARG A 73 1.25 2.01 -23.77
N VAL A 74 0.94 0.89 -23.14
CA VAL A 74 1.27 0.67 -21.74
C VAL A 74 2.78 0.51 -21.56
N ALA A 75 3.36 1.23 -20.61
CA ALA A 75 4.77 1.09 -20.25
C ALA A 75 5.13 -0.39 -20.00
N PRO A 76 6.12 -0.98 -20.72
CA PRO A 76 6.41 -2.41 -20.64
C PRO A 76 6.69 -2.93 -19.23
N GLU A 77 7.36 -2.11 -18.41
CA GLU A 77 7.68 -2.41 -17.01
C GLU A 77 6.45 -2.58 -16.11
N LEU A 78 5.31 -2.00 -16.51
CA LEU A 78 4.05 -2.03 -15.74
C LEU A 78 3.08 -3.12 -16.25
N LEU A 79 3.41 -3.84 -17.33
CA LEU A 79 2.59 -4.95 -17.84
C LEU A 79 2.33 -6.04 -16.78
N PRO A 80 3.30 -6.44 -15.93
CA PRO A 80 3.02 -7.41 -14.86
C PRO A 80 1.98 -6.90 -13.85
N LEU A 81 1.98 -5.59 -13.56
CA LEU A 81 0.95 -4.97 -12.71
C LEU A 81 -0.42 -5.04 -13.39
N VAL A 82 -0.52 -4.71 -14.68
CA VAL A 82 -1.77 -4.83 -15.44
C VAL A 82 -2.32 -6.24 -15.40
N LYS A 83 -1.46 -7.24 -15.61
CA LYS A 83 -1.83 -8.65 -15.59
C LYS A 83 -2.51 -9.04 -14.27
N ILE A 84 -1.86 -8.79 -13.14
CA ILE A 84 -2.43 -9.11 -11.82
C ILE A 84 -3.70 -8.29 -11.55
N LEU A 85 -3.70 -7.01 -11.91
CA LEU A 85 -4.88 -6.17 -11.79
C LEU A 85 -6.02 -6.58 -12.72
N LEU A 86 -5.84 -7.48 -13.68
CA LEU A 86 -6.92 -8.11 -14.43
C LEU A 86 -7.31 -9.48 -13.87
N GLU A 87 -6.33 -10.26 -13.42
CA GLU A 87 -6.52 -11.64 -12.92
C GLU A 87 -7.16 -11.73 -11.53
N MET A 88 -7.00 -10.71 -10.66
CA MET A 88 -7.63 -10.76 -9.32
C MET A 88 -9.17 -10.87 -9.42
N ASP A 89 -9.81 -11.40 -8.38
CA ASP A 89 -11.26 -11.38 -8.28
C ASP A 89 -11.76 -9.96 -7.94
N ARG A 90 -12.96 -9.58 -8.41
CA ARG A 90 -13.66 -8.29 -8.15
C ARG A 90 -13.20 -7.09 -9.00
N PRO A 91 -13.46 -7.09 -10.32
CA PRO A 91 -13.18 -5.94 -11.19
C PRO A 91 -13.87 -4.64 -10.75
N LYS A 92 -15.09 -4.71 -10.22
CA LYS A 92 -15.81 -3.52 -9.70
C LYS A 92 -15.04 -2.78 -8.60
N SER A 93 -14.44 -3.50 -7.66
CA SER A 93 -13.66 -2.89 -6.58
C SER A 93 -12.43 -2.16 -7.11
N ARG A 94 -11.76 -2.73 -8.13
CA ARG A 94 -10.62 -2.10 -8.81
C ARG A 94 -11.05 -0.85 -9.59
N LEU A 95 -12.17 -0.90 -10.30
CA LEU A 95 -12.73 0.28 -10.97
C LEU A 95 -13.05 1.41 -9.97
N ILE A 96 -13.56 1.10 -8.78
CA ILE A 96 -13.78 2.09 -7.72
C ILE A 96 -12.44 2.64 -7.21
N TRP A 97 -11.44 1.78 -6.99
CA TRP A 97 -10.09 2.19 -6.58
C TRP A 97 -9.43 3.13 -7.60
N LEU A 98 -9.57 2.85 -8.90
CA LEU A 98 -9.07 3.69 -10.00
C LEU A 98 -9.80 5.05 -10.12
N ARG A 99 -10.89 5.29 -9.38
CA ARG A 99 -11.52 6.63 -9.29
C ARG A 99 -10.81 7.54 -8.29
N ASN A 100 -9.94 7.01 -7.44
CA ASN A 100 -9.21 7.84 -6.49
C ASN A 100 -8.16 8.69 -7.24
N PRO A 101 -8.22 10.04 -7.15
CA PRO A 101 -7.33 10.91 -7.92
C PRO A 101 -5.85 10.70 -7.58
N ASN A 102 -5.53 10.30 -6.34
CA ASN A 102 -4.16 10.00 -5.95
C ASN A 102 -3.64 8.72 -6.58
N VAL A 103 -4.50 7.71 -6.76
CA VAL A 103 -4.14 6.47 -7.45
C VAL A 103 -3.86 6.76 -8.92
N VAL A 104 -4.76 7.51 -9.56
CA VAL A 104 -4.62 7.95 -10.96
C VAL A 104 -3.30 8.71 -11.16
N ARG A 105 -3.04 9.74 -10.34
CA ARG A 105 -1.80 10.52 -10.39
C ARG A 105 -0.55 9.66 -10.26
N LEU A 106 -0.54 8.71 -9.33
CA LEU A 106 0.61 7.83 -9.11
C LEU A 106 0.83 6.86 -10.27
N LEU A 107 -0.24 6.23 -10.79
CA LEU A 107 -0.15 5.29 -11.91
C LEU A 107 0.32 6.00 -13.19
N GLN A 108 -0.25 7.16 -13.50
CA GLN A 108 0.18 7.96 -14.65
C GLN A 108 1.62 8.44 -14.48
N GLY A 109 1.99 8.92 -13.29
CA GLY A 109 3.36 9.36 -13.03
C GLY A 109 4.38 8.24 -13.16
N LEU A 110 4.03 7.01 -12.77
CA LEU A 110 4.88 5.83 -12.99
C LEU A 110 4.97 5.50 -14.49
N ALA A 111 3.85 5.51 -15.20
CA ALA A 111 3.79 5.17 -16.62
C ALA A 111 4.58 6.14 -17.51
N THR A 112 4.51 7.44 -17.24
CA THR A 112 5.25 8.46 -17.99
C THR A 112 6.69 8.65 -17.50
N GLY A 113 7.14 7.90 -16.49
CA GLY A 113 8.48 8.03 -15.90
C GLY A 113 8.68 9.27 -15.01
N ASN A 114 7.67 10.11 -14.80
CA ASN A 114 7.72 11.26 -13.87
C ASN A 114 7.95 10.83 -12.41
N ILE A 115 7.55 9.61 -12.06
CA ILE A 115 7.83 8.94 -10.80
C ILE A 115 8.67 7.72 -11.14
N ALA A 116 9.97 7.78 -10.84
CA ALA A 116 10.87 6.65 -11.00
C ALA A 116 10.34 5.41 -10.25
N LEU A 117 10.42 4.25 -10.90
CA LEU A 117 9.97 2.97 -10.38
C LEU A 117 10.95 2.41 -9.32
N SER A 118 10.93 3.01 -8.13
CA SER A 118 11.81 2.63 -7.02
C SER A 118 11.14 2.82 -5.67
N HIS A 119 11.59 2.05 -4.67
CA HIS A 119 11.12 2.18 -3.30
C HIS A 119 11.35 3.59 -2.74
N ASP A 120 12.52 4.16 -3.03
CA ASP A 120 12.95 5.47 -2.55
C ASP A 120 12.12 6.60 -3.16
N ARG A 121 11.85 6.56 -4.47
CA ARG A 121 11.00 7.58 -5.09
C ARG A 121 9.57 7.49 -4.57
N LEU A 122 9.01 6.28 -4.50
CA LEU A 122 7.69 6.08 -3.90
C LEU A 122 7.66 6.51 -2.43
N HIS A 123 8.77 6.46 -1.70
CA HIS A 123 8.81 6.88 -0.30
C HIS A 123 8.44 8.35 -0.10
N GLN A 124 8.81 9.19 -1.07
CA GLN A 124 8.64 10.64 -1.05
C GLN A 124 7.22 11.06 -1.47
N GLU A 125 6.44 10.15 -2.03
CA GLU A 125 5.09 10.44 -2.52
C GLU A 125 4.04 10.51 -1.39
N ALA A 126 3.00 11.30 -1.65
CA ALA A 126 1.82 11.44 -0.80
C ALA A 126 0.52 11.19 -1.61
N PRO A 127 -0.57 10.73 -0.97
CA PRO A 127 -0.71 10.32 0.42
C PRO A 127 -0.12 8.93 0.69
N TRP A 128 0.44 8.75 1.88
CA TRP A 128 1.24 7.58 2.21
C TRP A 128 0.52 6.25 2.20
N ARG A 129 -0.75 6.23 2.62
CA ARG A 129 -1.55 5.01 2.67
C ARG A 129 -1.81 4.49 1.26
N THR A 130 -2.10 5.41 0.33
CA THR A 130 -2.27 5.11 -1.10
C THR A 130 -0.98 4.57 -1.69
N VAL A 131 0.14 5.25 -1.44
CA VAL A 131 1.47 4.84 -1.89
C VAL A 131 1.87 3.48 -1.31
N ALA A 132 1.58 3.22 -0.03
CA ALA A 132 1.88 1.93 0.60
C ALA A 132 1.11 0.80 -0.06
N HIS A 133 -0.18 0.99 -0.33
CA HIS A 133 -0.99 -0.01 -1.02
C HIS A 133 -0.53 -0.22 -2.46
N LEU A 134 -0.22 0.85 -3.21
CA LEU A 134 0.31 0.73 -4.56
C LEU A 134 1.67 0.02 -4.58
N ARG A 135 2.55 0.32 -3.62
CA ARG A 135 3.83 -0.38 -3.48
C ARG A 135 3.65 -1.87 -3.20
N ASP A 136 2.69 -2.24 -2.36
CA ASP A 136 2.36 -3.66 -2.12
C ASP A 136 1.96 -4.33 -3.45
N LEU A 137 1.09 -3.70 -4.25
CA LEU A 137 0.69 -4.22 -5.57
C LEU A 137 1.88 -4.34 -6.55
N LEU A 138 2.78 -3.35 -6.57
CA LEU A 138 3.99 -3.38 -7.41
C LEU A 138 4.97 -4.47 -6.98
N MET A 139 5.08 -4.76 -5.69
CA MET A 139 5.90 -5.88 -5.19
C MET A 139 5.25 -7.22 -5.49
N ASP A 140 3.93 -7.33 -5.31
CA ASP A 140 3.18 -8.55 -5.60
C ASP A 140 3.15 -8.88 -7.10
N SER A 141 3.26 -7.85 -7.95
CA SER A 141 3.45 -8.03 -9.40
C SER A 141 4.87 -8.26 -9.87
N GLY A 142 5.84 -8.23 -8.96
CA GLY A 142 7.26 -8.38 -9.29
C GLY A 142 7.87 -7.17 -10.02
N VAL A 143 7.10 -6.09 -10.19
CA VAL A 143 7.57 -4.84 -10.79
C VAL A 143 8.58 -4.14 -9.87
N LEU A 144 8.40 -4.27 -8.55
CA LEU A 144 9.38 -3.85 -7.56
C LEU A 144 9.96 -5.04 -6.80
N PRO A 145 11.27 -5.00 -6.44
CA PRO A 145 11.84 -5.99 -5.54
C PRO A 145 11.08 -6.06 -4.23
N ARG A 146 10.84 -7.27 -3.72
CA ARG A 146 10.12 -7.44 -2.45
C ARG A 146 10.97 -6.93 -1.28
N VAL A 147 10.41 -6.01 -0.51
CA VAL A 147 10.98 -5.48 0.73
C VAL A 147 9.96 -5.66 1.84
N ASP A 148 10.43 -5.98 3.05
CA ASP A 148 9.54 -6.12 4.20
C ASP A 148 8.71 -4.84 4.45
N ARG A 149 7.39 -5.02 4.51
CA ARG A 149 6.44 -3.91 4.67
C ARG A 149 6.64 -3.15 5.99
N GLN A 150 6.97 -3.83 7.08
CA GLN A 150 7.20 -3.16 8.36
C GLN A 150 8.49 -2.36 8.35
N LEU A 151 9.52 -2.82 7.64
CA LEU A 151 10.75 -2.06 7.42
C LEU A 151 10.47 -0.75 6.68
N LEU A 152 9.71 -0.80 5.59
CA LEU A 152 9.31 0.40 4.83
C LEU A 152 8.51 1.40 5.68
N LEU A 153 7.55 0.89 6.47
CA LEU A 153 6.76 1.72 7.39
C LEU A 153 7.62 2.31 8.51
N TYR A 154 8.63 1.57 8.99
CA TYR A 154 9.58 2.07 9.97
C TYR A 154 10.44 3.20 9.41
N GLN A 155 11.02 3.02 8.21
CA GLN A 155 11.83 4.05 7.55
C GLN A 155 11.02 5.34 7.36
N ARG A 156 9.75 5.23 6.99
CA ARG A 156 8.88 6.39 6.80
C ARG A 156 8.65 7.11 8.11
N TRP A 157 8.25 6.37 9.14
CA TRP A 157 8.07 6.90 10.47
C TRP A 157 9.34 7.57 10.98
N LEU A 158 10.52 7.01 10.70
CA LEU A 158 11.80 7.58 11.12
C LEU A 158 12.05 8.93 10.45
N THR A 159 11.81 9.04 9.14
CA THR A 159 11.90 10.32 8.42
C THR A 159 10.98 11.38 9.02
N GLU A 160 9.71 11.02 9.24
CA GLU A 160 8.72 11.91 9.86
C GLU A 160 9.15 12.32 11.28
N ARG A 161 9.63 11.37 12.10
CA ARG A 161 10.06 11.60 13.48
C ARG A 161 11.30 12.48 13.56
N LEU A 162 12.29 12.29 12.69
CA LEU A 162 13.47 13.15 12.65
C LEU A 162 13.12 14.58 12.21
N GLY A 163 12.09 14.73 11.36
CA GLY A 163 11.54 16.02 10.95
C GLY A 163 10.91 16.82 12.10
N THR A 164 10.42 16.16 13.16
CA THR A 164 9.83 16.86 14.32
C THR A 164 10.85 17.36 15.35
N ILE A 165 12.14 17.08 15.15
CA ILE A 165 13.18 17.44 16.12
C ILE A 165 13.80 18.75 15.67
N GLU A 166 13.71 19.80 16.48
CA GLU A 166 14.18 21.14 16.11
C GLU A 166 15.72 21.25 16.15
N ALA A 167 16.33 20.79 17.25
CA ALA A 167 17.77 20.85 17.48
C ALA A 167 18.56 20.00 16.45
N PRO A 168 19.38 20.62 15.58
CA PRO A 168 20.10 19.90 14.52
C PRO A 168 21.04 18.81 15.06
N GLU A 169 21.73 19.07 16.18
CA GLU A 169 22.63 18.12 16.82
C GLU A 169 21.88 16.88 17.31
N HIS A 170 20.74 17.07 17.99
CA HIS A 170 19.90 15.95 18.45
C HIS A 170 19.39 15.14 17.25
N ARG A 171 18.95 15.82 16.18
CA ARG A 171 18.49 15.17 14.95
C ARG A 171 19.60 14.33 14.33
N GLN A 172 20.84 14.83 14.28
CA GLN A 172 21.99 14.11 13.73
C GLN A 172 22.35 12.88 14.56
N LEU A 173 22.41 13.00 15.88
CA LEU A 173 22.70 11.89 16.80
C LEU A 173 21.65 10.78 16.66
N LEU A 174 20.36 11.14 16.64
CA LEU A 174 19.28 10.17 16.48
C LEU A 174 19.25 9.56 15.09
N ARG A 175 19.58 10.32 14.05
CA ARG A 175 19.72 9.79 12.69
C ARG A 175 20.83 8.74 12.63
N HIS A 176 21.99 9.00 13.25
CA HIS A 176 23.08 8.04 13.32
C HIS A 176 22.67 6.79 14.09
N PHE A 177 22.13 6.95 15.30
CA PHE A 177 21.66 5.83 16.11
C PHE A 177 20.63 4.97 15.38
N ALA A 178 19.59 5.59 14.80
CA ALA A 178 18.52 4.88 14.13
C ALA A 178 19.02 4.20 12.84
N THR A 179 19.80 4.89 12.01
CA THR A 179 20.27 4.32 10.73
C THR A 179 21.25 3.17 10.93
N TRP A 180 22.27 3.36 11.77
CA TRP A 180 23.35 2.39 11.91
C TRP A 180 22.98 1.20 12.78
N HIS A 181 22.29 1.42 13.90
CA HIS A 181 22.00 0.33 14.84
C HIS A 181 20.61 -0.26 14.64
N ARG A 182 19.59 0.57 14.39
CA ARG A 182 18.20 0.10 14.37
C ARG A 182 17.77 -0.41 12.99
N THR A 183 17.96 0.40 11.94
CA THR A 183 17.61 0.05 10.56
C THR A 183 18.41 -1.17 10.08
N ARG A 184 19.72 -1.22 10.35
CA ARG A 184 20.56 -2.39 10.01
C ARG A 184 20.05 -3.66 10.69
N ARG A 185 19.73 -3.60 11.98
CA ARG A 185 19.18 -4.74 12.73
C ARG A 185 17.83 -5.20 12.19
N LEU A 186 16.96 -4.27 11.80
CA LEU A 186 15.67 -4.61 11.18
C LEU A 186 15.86 -5.24 9.80
N ARG A 187 16.80 -4.77 8.97
CA ARG A 187 17.15 -5.38 7.68
C ARG A 187 17.61 -6.82 7.83
N THR A 188 18.60 -7.06 8.70
CA THR A 188 19.10 -8.43 8.95
C THR A 188 18.02 -9.37 9.50
N LYS A 189 17.04 -8.84 10.25
CA LYS A 189 15.88 -9.63 10.68
C LYS A 189 14.91 -9.91 9.54
N ALA A 190 14.62 -8.91 8.70
CA ALA A 190 13.76 -9.03 7.54
C ALA A 190 14.28 -10.06 6.52
N GLU A 191 15.62 -10.17 6.38
CA GLU A 191 16.27 -11.20 5.56
C GLU A 191 15.98 -12.63 6.06
N LYS A 192 15.76 -12.80 7.36
CA LYS A 192 15.47 -14.11 7.98
C LYS A 192 13.97 -14.44 8.00
N GLY A 193 13.11 -13.45 7.75
CA GLY A 193 11.66 -13.62 7.78
C GLY A 193 10.92 -12.30 7.99
N PRO A 194 9.59 -12.29 7.79
CA PRO A 194 8.79 -11.08 7.90
C PRO A 194 8.86 -10.49 9.30
N LEU A 195 8.99 -9.17 9.38
CA LEU A 195 9.03 -8.44 10.64
C LEU A 195 7.63 -8.35 11.25
N GLY A 196 7.56 -8.54 12.57
CA GLY A 196 6.34 -8.33 13.34
C GLY A 196 6.13 -6.86 13.69
N ARG A 197 4.87 -6.43 13.80
CA ARG A 197 4.50 -5.07 14.27
C ARG A 197 5.12 -4.75 15.65
N SER A 198 5.15 -5.73 16.55
CA SER A 198 5.75 -5.57 17.88
C SER A 198 7.24 -5.22 17.81
N GLN A 199 7.97 -5.88 16.90
CA GLN A 199 9.41 -5.66 16.72
C GLN A 199 9.69 -4.24 16.24
N THR A 200 8.95 -3.77 15.22
CA THR A 200 9.12 -2.40 14.72
C THR A 200 8.65 -1.37 15.73
N ASN A 201 7.54 -1.60 16.44
CA ASN A 201 7.07 -0.70 17.51
C ASN A 201 8.08 -0.58 18.66
N HIS A 202 8.71 -1.67 19.06
CA HIS A 202 9.77 -1.63 20.07
C HIS A 202 10.94 -0.75 19.61
N THR A 203 11.39 -0.90 18.36
CA THR A 203 12.44 -0.06 17.79
C THR A 203 12.02 1.41 17.65
N LYS A 204 10.75 1.69 17.33
CA LYS A 204 10.22 3.06 17.37
C LYS A 204 10.30 3.64 18.79
N GLN A 205 9.96 2.85 19.80
CA GLN A 205 10.04 3.28 21.20
C GLN A 205 11.49 3.57 21.62
N GLU A 206 12.46 2.73 21.24
CA GLU A 206 13.89 2.99 21.49
C GLU A 206 14.31 4.38 20.95
N VAL A 207 13.98 4.68 19.69
CA VAL A 207 14.30 5.98 19.06
C VAL A 207 13.53 7.14 19.70
N THR A 208 12.25 6.95 20.05
CA THR A 208 11.45 7.96 20.75
C THR A 208 12.05 8.31 22.11
N GLN A 209 12.42 7.30 22.90
CA GLN A 209 13.00 7.50 24.23
C GLN A 209 14.42 8.06 24.17
N ALA A 210 15.21 7.71 23.16
CA ALA A 210 16.50 8.35 22.91
C ALA A 210 16.32 9.87 22.66
N GLY A 211 15.33 10.27 21.87
CA GLY A 211 15.05 11.69 21.64
C GLY A 211 14.49 12.40 22.87
N ALA A 212 13.66 11.72 23.65
CA ALA A 212 13.15 12.26 24.92
C ALA A 212 14.28 12.48 25.93
N PHE A 213 15.26 11.56 25.99
CA PHE A 213 16.45 11.71 26.82
C PHE A 213 17.29 12.93 26.40
N LEU A 214 17.56 13.12 25.11
CA LEU A 214 18.31 14.28 24.62
C LEU A 214 17.60 15.60 24.96
N ALA A 215 16.28 15.66 24.80
CA ALA A 215 15.49 16.82 25.18
C ALA A 215 15.51 17.08 26.69
N TRP A 216 15.40 16.03 27.51
CA TRP A 216 15.47 16.13 28.97
C TRP A 216 16.85 16.62 29.45
N LEU A 217 17.93 16.11 28.84
CA LEU A 217 19.29 16.51 29.19
C LEU A 217 19.56 17.98 28.83
N ALA A 218 19.12 18.40 27.64
CA ALA A 218 19.21 19.79 27.20
C ALA A 218 18.38 20.74 28.09
N GLY A 219 17.21 20.30 28.55
CA GLY A 219 16.40 21.04 29.54
C GLY A 219 17.11 21.28 30.88
N ARG A 220 18.14 20.49 31.19
CA ARG A 220 19.02 20.65 32.37
C ARG A 220 20.31 21.41 32.05
N GLY A 221 20.40 22.00 30.87
CA GLY A 221 21.56 22.76 30.41
C GLY A 221 22.81 21.91 30.14
N ARG A 222 22.66 20.60 29.94
CA ARG A 222 23.77 19.68 29.65
C ARG A 222 23.74 19.21 28.20
N ALA A 223 24.90 19.19 27.56
CA ALA A 223 25.09 18.54 26.27
C ALA A 223 25.34 17.03 26.44
N ILE A 224 25.07 16.23 25.40
CA ILE A 224 25.31 14.78 25.44
C ILE A 224 26.76 14.42 25.79
N GLY A 225 27.73 15.21 25.31
CA GLY A 225 29.16 15.00 25.60
C GLY A 225 29.56 15.32 27.05
N GLN A 226 28.69 15.98 27.80
CA GLN A 226 28.86 16.31 29.23
C GLN A 226 27.97 15.43 30.12
N CYS A 227 27.28 14.44 29.54
CA CYS A 227 26.42 13.53 30.27
C CYS A 227 27.25 12.69 31.24
N GLN A 228 26.82 12.67 32.50
CA GLN A 228 27.43 11.86 33.56
C GLN A 228 26.52 10.69 33.93
N GLN A 229 27.09 9.68 34.60
CA GLN A 229 26.31 8.54 35.11
C GLN A 229 25.13 8.99 35.98
N ALA A 230 25.32 10.02 36.80
CA ALA A 230 24.26 10.60 37.62
C ALA A 230 23.07 11.14 36.79
N ASP A 231 23.32 11.65 35.57
CA ASP A 231 22.24 12.10 34.68
C ASP A 231 21.46 10.91 34.12
N ILE A 232 22.15 9.81 33.79
CA ILE A 232 21.53 8.56 33.31
C ILE A 232 20.65 7.95 34.41
N ASP A 233 21.16 7.89 35.64
CA ASP A 233 20.45 7.35 36.79
C ASP A 233 19.23 8.22 37.12
N ALA A 234 19.38 9.55 37.12
CA ALA A 234 18.28 10.49 37.29
C ALA A 234 17.19 10.33 36.22
N TRP A 235 17.59 10.17 34.94
CA TRP A 235 16.65 9.89 33.86
C TRP A 235 15.84 8.61 34.13
N HIS A 236 16.46 7.52 34.58
CA HIS A 236 15.75 6.28 34.84
C HIS A 236 14.90 6.29 36.12
N THR A 237 15.23 7.13 37.09
CA THR A 237 14.52 7.22 38.38
C THR A 237 13.11 7.80 38.23
N GLU A 238 12.91 8.77 37.32
CA GLU A 238 11.60 9.41 37.12
C GLU A 238 10.56 8.47 36.48
N SER A 239 10.95 7.49 35.65
CA SER A 239 10.03 6.48 35.07
C SER A 239 10.76 5.31 34.41
N LEU A 240 11.21 4.33 35.20
CA LEU A 240 12.05 3.23 34.71
C LEU A 240 11.41 2.44 33.55
N ALA A 241 10.14 2.02 33.70
CA ALA A 241 9.48 1.17 32.71
C ALA A 241 9.36 1.85 31.32
N THR A 242 8.97 3.12 31.30
CA THR A 242 8.76 3.89 30.07
C THR A 242 10.09 4.29 29.41
N ARG A 243 11.12 4.54 30.23
CA ARG A 243 12.41 5.07 29.80
C ARG A 243 13.46 4.00 29.52
N ARG A 244 13.27 2.77 30.00
CA ARG A 244 14.18 1.63 29.75
C ARG A 244 14.61 1.48 28.27
N PRO A 245 13.76 1.71 27.26
CA PRO A 245 14.18 1.62 25.85
C PRO A 245 15.31 2.58 25.45
N SER A 246 15.54 3.69 26.17
CA SER A 246 16.66 4.61 25.90
C SER A 246 18.03 3.96 26.17
N GLN A 247 18.10 2.89 26.96
CA GLN A 247 19.38 2.20 27.26
C GLN A 247 20.09 1.71 26.00
N SER A 248 19.35 1.40 24.94
CA SER A 248 19.94 1.00 23.66
C SER A 248 20.72 2.11 22.96
N PHE A 249 20.42 3.38 23.26
CA PHE A 249 21.09 4.58 22.75
C PHE A 249 22.24 5.03 23.64
N LEU A 250 22.17 4.73 24.95
CA LEU A 250 23.18 5.12 25.94
C LEU A 250 24.37 4.14 26.04
N ARG A 251 24.39 3.11 25.19
CA ARG A 251 25.49 2.15 25.06
C ARG A 251 26.31 2.46 23.83
#